data_AF-A0A165EVX7-F1
#
_entry.id   AF-A0A165EVX7-F1
#
_cell.length_a   1.000
_cell.length_b   1.000
_cell.length_c   1.000
_cell.angle_alpha   90.00
_cell.angle_beta   90.00
_cell.angle_gamma   90.00
#
_symmetry.space_group_name_H-M   'P 1'
#
loop_
_entity.id
_entity.type
_entity.pdbx_description
1 polymer ?
#
loop_
_entity_poly.entity_id
_entity_poly.type
_entity_poly.pdbx_seq_one_letter_code
_entity_poly.pdbx_strand_id
1 'polypeptide(L)' 'ITINPDGLHNPVVQLSVGEEIGMDRFSATAGSGKYQRAHNIVSDGFAAAYFFHYTIRAIIETLFEVQVLPFRHIK' A
#
# COMPACT_ATOMS: atom_id res chain seq x y z
N ILE A 1 -17.28 2.69 10.15
CA ILE A 1 -16.74 2.48 8.77
C ILE A 1 -15.79 1.30 8.84
N THR A 2 -15.86 0.36 7.90
CA THR A 2 -14.92 -0.77 7.81
C THR A 2 -14.01 -0.53 6.61
N ILE A 3 -12.69 -0.53 6.81
CA ILE A 3 -11.68 -0.35 5.76
C ILE A 3 -10.83 -1.62 5.70
N ASN A 4 -10.77 -2.27 4.54
CA ASN A 4 -9.96 -3.46 4.30
C ASN A 4 -8.83 -3.15 3.30
N PRO A 5 -7.57 -3.05 3.73
CA PRO A 5 -6.43 -2.74 2.86
C PRO A 5 -5.93 -4.01 2.13
N ASP A 6 -6.77 -4.61 1.30
CA ASP A 6 -6.38 -5.77 0.48
C ASP A 6 -5.43 -5.36 -0.65
N GLY A 7 -4.26 -6.00 -0.69
CA GLY A 7 -3.25 -5.80 -1.73
C GLY A 7 -3.39 -6.74 -2.92
N LEU A 8 -4.02 -7.91 -2.80
CA LEU A 8 -3.94 -8.98 -3.81
C LEU A 8 -4.43 -8.56 -5.20
N HIS A 9 -5.43 -7.69 -5.23
CA HIS A 9 -6.03 -7.23 -6.48
C HIS A 9 -5.75 -5.76 -6.78
N ASN A 10 -5.01 -5.08 -5.90
CA ASN A 10 -4.80 -3.65 -5.98
C ASN A 10 -3.72 -3.32 -7.03
N PRO A 11 -4.04 -2.56 -8.08
CA PRO A 11 -3.03 -2.16 -9.06
C PRO A 11 -1.96 -1.23 -8.48
N VAL A 12 -2.26 -0.45 -7.44
CA VAL A 12 -1.28 0.45 -6.81
C VAL A 12 -0.21 -0.33 -6.04
N VAL A 13 -0.55 -1.47 -5.43
CA VAL A 13 0.45 -2.24 -4.67
C VAL A 13 1.55 -2.83 -5.56
N GLN A 14 1.32 -2.90 -6.86
CA GLN A 14 2.31 -3.41 -7.80
C GLN A 14 3.55 -2.50 -7.86
N LEU A 15 3.42 -1.21 -7.53
CA LEU A 15 4.58 -0.34 -7.34
C LEU A 15 5.52 -0.86 -6.24
N SER A 16 4.97 -1.48 -5.20
CA SER A 16 5.74 -2.04 -4.09
C SER A 16 6.55 -3.27 -4.48
N VAL A 17 6.17 -3.98 -5.55
CA VAL A 17 6.92 -5.13 -6.10
C VAL A 17 7.81 -4.73 -7.29
N GLY A 18 7.93 -3.43 -7.57
CA GLY A 18 8.77 -2.92 -8.66
C GLY A 18 8.15 -2.95 -10.06
N GLU A 19 6.83 -3.14 -10.18
CA GLU A 19 6.15 -3.01 -11.48
C GLU A 19 6.16 -1.56 -11.95
N GLU A 20 6.48 -1.35 -13.23
CA GLU A 20 6.49 -0.03 -13.84
C GLU A 20 5.07 0.38 -14.25
N ILE A 21 4.37 1.04 -13.33
CA ILE A 21 3.03 1.58 -13.56
C ILE A 21 3.12 3.09 -13.76
N GLY A 22 2.74 3.55 -14.95
CA GLY A 22 2.63 4.98 -15.24
C GLY A 22 1.53 5.65 -14.41
N MET A 23 1.89 6.32 -13.32
CA MET A 23 0.92 6.97 -12.43
C MET A 23 0.17 8.12 -13.10
N ASP A 24 0.78 8.80 -14.08
CA ASP A 24 0.13 9.86 -14.86
C ASP A 24 -0.96 9.34 -15.82
N ARG A 25 -0.91 8.04 -16.15
CA ARG A 25 -1.87 7.36 -17.05
C ARG A 25 -2.44 6.11 -16.40
N PHE A 26 -2.61 6.15 -15.08
CA PHE A 26 -2.91 4.99 -14.25
C PHE A 26 -4.02 4.10 -14.82
N SER A 27 -5.17 4.64 -15.22
CA SER A 27 -6.27 3.82 -15.77
C SER A 27 -5.92 3.06 -17.06
N ALA A 28 -5.02 3.61 -17.88
CA ALA A 28 -4.57 2.98 -19.13
C ALA A 28 -3.36 2.05 -18.91
N THR A 29 -2.63 2.22 -17.81
CA THR A 29 -1.38 1.51 -17.51
C THR A 29 -1.43 0.77 -16.17
N ALA A 30 -2.62 0.50 -15.61
CA ALA A 30 -2.86 -0.12 -14.30
C ALA A 30 -2.48 -1.62 -14.26
N GLY A 31 -1.35 -1.92 -14.88
CA GLY A 31 -0.54 -3.09 -14.67
C GLY A 31 -1.12 -4.38 -15.20
N SER A 32 -0.42 -5.43 -14.80
CA SER A 32 -0.66 -6.81 -15.14
C SER A 32 -2.07 -7.28 -14.72
N GLY A 33 -2.57 -8.35 -15.34
CA GLY A 33 -3.90 -8.90 -15.03
C GLY A 33 -4.03 -9.36 -13.57
N LYS A 34 -5.28 -9.52 -13.07
CA LYS A 34 -5.58 -9.88 -11.66
C LYS A 34 -4.77 -11.07 -11.11
N TYR A 35 -4.47 -12.06 -11.95
CA TYR A 35 -3.68 -13.24 -11.58
C TYR A 35 -2.21 -12.91 -11.42
N GLN A 36 -1.64 -12.10 -12.32
CA GLN A 36 -0.25 -11.68 -12.23
C GLN A 36 -0.03 -10.77 -11.03
N ARG A 37 -0.98 -9.87 -10.72
CA ARG A 37 -0.90 -9.03 -9.52
C ARG A 37 -0.87 -9.85 -8.23
N ALA A 38 -1.75 -10.86 -8.14
CA ALA A 38 -1.75 -11.78 -7.01
C ALA A 38 -0.43 -12.56 -6.93
N HIS A 39 0.07 -13.05 -8.07
CA HIS A 39 1.33 -13.77 -8.14
C HIS A 39 2.51 -12.91 -7.65
N ASN A 40 2.62 -11.68 -8.15
CA ASN A 40 3.67 -10.74 -7.77
C ASN A 40 3.70 -10.48 -6.26
N ILE A 41 2.53 -10.27 -5.64
CA ILE A 41 2.42 -9.99 -4.21
C ILE A 41 2.68 -11.22 -3.35
N VAL A 42 2.20 -12.39 -3.78
CA VAL A 42 2.49 -13.64 -3.08
C VAL A 42 3.98 -14.00 -3.17
N SER A 43 4.64 -13.68 -4.28
CA SER A 43 6.07 -13.91 -4.48
C SER A 43 6.96 -12.96 -3.67
N ASP A 44 6.45 -11.79 -3.26
CA ASP A 44 7.18 -10.81 -2.46
C ASP A 44 6.42 -10.47 -1.15
N GLY A 45 6.64 -11.31 -0.13
CA GLY A 45 6.04 -11.12 1.18
C GLY A 45 6.46 -9.83 1.89
N PHE A 46 7.64 -9.28 1.58
CA PHE A 46 8.08 -8.00 2.15
C PHE A 46 7.28 -6.84 1.55
N ALA A 47 7.15 -6.80 0.21
CA ALA A 47 6.34 -5.80 -0.47
C ALA A 47 4.87 -5.83 -0.01
N ALA A 48 4.31 -7.03 0.20
CA ALA A 48 2.97 -7.21 0.74
C ALA A 48 2.84 -6.58 2.15
N ALA A 49 3.78 -6.87 3.05
CA ALA A 49 3.78 -6.34 4.41
C ALA A 49 4.01 -4.82 4.43
N TYR A 50 4.93 -4.32 3.59
CA TYR A 50 5.21 -2.89 3.44
C TYR A 50 3.96 -2.12 3.02
N PHE A 51 3.24 -2.59 2.00
CA PHE A 51 2.01 -1.97 1.55
C PHE A 51 0.93 -1.94 2.63
N PHE A 52 0.72 -3.06 3.32
CA PHE A 52 -0.25 -3.12 4.41
C PHE A 52 0.10 -2.12 5.51
N HIS A 53 1.36 -2.10 5.95
CA HIS A 53 1.82 -1.18 6.99
C HIS A 53 1.68 0.28 6.57
N TYR A 54 2.14 0.63 5.35
CA TYR A 54 2.01 1.96 4.78
C TYR A 54 0.54 2.40 4.72
N THR A 55 -0.35 1.53 4.25
CA THR A 55 -1.78 1.84 4.09
C THR A 55 -2.45 2.10 5.44
N ILE A 56 -2.18 1.25 6.44
CA ILE A 56 -2.70 1.46 7.80
C ILE A 56 -2.22 2.79 8.37
N ARG A 57 -0.93 3.08 8.23
CA ARG A 57 -0.35 4.33 8.71
C ARG A 57 -0.97 5.54 8.01
N ALA A 58 -1.10 5.51 6.69
CA ALA A 58 -1.72 6.58 5.91
C ALA A 58 -3.18 6.79 6.33
N ILE A 59 -3.97 5.74 6.54
CA ILE A 59 -5.34 5.84 7.03
C ILE A 59 -5.39 6.55 8.39
N ILE A 60 -4.56 6.09 9.33
CA ILE A 60 -4.51 6.62 10.71
C ILE A 60 -4.08 8.09 10.71
N GLU A 61 -3.04 8.44 9.95
CA GLU A 61 -2.49 9.80 9.91
C GLU A 61 -3.36 10.78 9.11
N THR A 62 -3.98 10.34 8.00
CA THR A 62 -4.66 11.25 7.06
C THR A 62 -6.18 11.29 7.23
N LEU A 63 -6.83 10.16 7.48
CA LEU A 63 -8.29 10.11 7.60
C LEU A 63 -8.74 10.34 9.04
N PHE A 64 -7.93 9.92 10.01
CA PHE A 64 -8.23 10.07 11.43
C PHE A 64 -7.38 11.12 12.13
N GLU A 65 -6.47 11.78 11.41
CA GLU A 65 -5.62 12.88 11.91
C GLU A 65 -4.79 12.52 13.17
N VAL A 66 -4.48 11.23 13.35
CA VAL A 66 -3.70 10.77 14.50
C VAL A 66 -2.22 11.01 14.23
N GLN A 67 -1.56 11.75 15.13
CA GLN A 67 -0.13 12.04 15.04
C GLN A 67 0.67 11.28 16.11
N VAL A 68 1.74 10.62 15.68
CA VAL A 68 2.73 10.04 16.59
C VAL A 68 3.69 11.15 17.00
N LEU A 69 3.64 11.56 18.25
CA LEU A 69 4.56 12.55 18.80
C LEU A 69 5.85 11.86 19.29
N PRO A 70 7.01 12.52 19.15
CA PRO A 70 8.25 12.02 19.73
C PRO A 70 8.10 11.89 21.25
N PHE A 71 8.64 10.81 21.81
CA PHE A 71 8.62 10.57 23.24
C PHE A 71 9.34 11.72 23.96
N ARG A 72 8.61 12.45 24.80
CA ARG A 72 9.15 13.56 25.59
C ARG A 72 9.41 13.06 27.01
N HIS A 73 10.68 12.96 27.40
CA HIS A 73 11.04 12.82 28.81
C HIS A 73 10.61 14.08 29.57
N ILE A 74 9.63 13.95 30.46
CA ILE A 74 9.30 14.97 31.45
C ILE A 74 10.36 14.84 32.55
N LYS A 75 11.18 15.88 32.71
CA LYS A 75 12.14 15.99 33.83
C LYS A 75 11.41 16.30 35.13
#